data_AF-A0A962NH64-F1
#
_entry.id   AF-A0A962NH64-F1
#
_cell.length_a   1.000
_cell.length_b   1.000
_cell.length_c   1.000
_cell.angle_alpha   90.00
_cell.angle_beta   90.00
_cell.angle_gamma   90.00
#
_symmetry.space_group_name_H-M   'P 1'
#
loop_
_entity.id
_entity.type
_entity.pdbx_description
1 polymer ?
#
loop_
_entity_poly.entity_id
_entity_poly.type
_entity_poly.pdbx_seq_one_letter_code
_entity_poly.pdbx_strand_id
1 'polypeptide(L)' 'MRQAMLAAAVGDDVYGEDPTVNALQDRLAGDLGFAAALFLPSGTQSNLCALLAHCERGDE' A
#
# COMPACT_ATOMS: atom_id res chain seq x y z
N MET A 1 -6.36 -18.43 0.15
CA MET A 1 -5.43 -17.49 0.81
C MET A 1 -4.06 -18.11 1.06
N ARG A 2 -3.90 -19.11 1.95
CA ARG A 2 -2.58 -19.71 2.26
C ARG A 2 -1.78 -20.20 1.05
N GLN A 3 -2.41 -20.90 0.11
CA GLN A 3 -1.74 -21.35 -1.12
C GLN A 3 -1.31 -20.19 -2.03
N ALA A 4 -2.10 -19.11 -2.09
CA ALA A 4 -1.74 -17.92 -2.85
C ALA A 4 -0.55 -17.18 -2.22
N MET A 5 -0.53 -17.07 -0.89
CA MET A 5 0.61 -16.50 -0.15
C MET A 5 1.89 -17.32 -0.37
N LEU A 6 1.78 -18.65 -0.34
CA LEU A 6 2.93 -19.54 -0.55
C LEU A 6 3.50 -19.44 -1.97
N ALA A 7 2.65 -19.17 -2.97
CA ALA A 7 3.03 -19.11 -4.37
C ALA A 7 3.37 -17.69 -4.86
N ALA A 8 3.20 -16.67 -4.02
CA ALA A 8 3.43 -15.27 -4.39
C ALA A 8 4.92 -15.01 -4.63
N ALA A 9 5.24 -14.33 -5.73
CA ALA A 9 6.60 -13.83 -5.97
C ALA A 9 6.86 -12.62 -5.06
N VAL A 10 8.03 -12.56 -4.44
CA VAL A 10 8.39 -11.53 -3.47
C VAL A 10 9.69 -10.83 -3.90
N GLY A 11 9.90 -9.62 -3.39
CA GLY A 11 11.09 -8.82 -3.64
C GLY A 11 11.36 -7.85 -2.50
N ASP A 12 12.27 -6.90 -2.71
CA ASP A 12 12.50 -5.82 -1.76
C ASP A 12 11.55 -4.64 -2.06
N ASP A 13 10.53 -4.50 -1.23
CA ASP A 13 9.51 -3.46 -1.38
C ASP A 13 10.05 -2.04 -1.18
N VAL A 14 11.13 -1.86 -0.39
CA VAL A 14 11.74 -0.52 -0.19
C VAL A 14 12.36 -0.02 -1.49
N TYR A 15 12.88 -0.93 -2.33
CA TYR A 15 13.37 -0.62 -3.68
C TYR A 15 12.28 -0.72 -4.76
N GLY A 16 11.04 -1.06 -4.39
CA GLY A 16 9.92 -1.24 -5.32
C GLY A 16 9.99 -2.53 -6.15
N GLU A 17 10.77 -3.51 -5.72
CA GLU A 17 11.04 -4.74 -6.46
C GLU A 17 10.10 -5.90 -6.09
N ASP A 18 9.15 -5.70 -5.16
CA ASP A 18 8.16 -6.73 -4.82
C ASP A 18 6.98 -6.75 -5.81
N PRO A 19 6.88 -7.76 -6.69
CA PRO A 19 5.85 -7.79 -7.73
C PRO A 19 4.45 -8.03 -7.17
N THR A 20 4.33 -8.69 -6.01
CA THR A 20 3.02 -8.96 -5.40
C THR A 20 2.47 -7.71 -4.73
N VAL A 21 3.31 -6.92 -4.06
CA VAL A 21 2.91 -5.62 -3.50
C VAL A 21 2.51 -4.66 -4.62
N ASN A 22 3.33 -4.54 -5.67
CA ASN A 22 3.05 -3.70 -6.82
C ASN A 22 1.70 -4.04 -7.47
N ALA A 23 1.46 -5.33 -7.75
CA ALA A 23 0.20 -5.78 -8.35
C ALA A 23 -1.03 -5.50 -7.46
N LEU A 24 -0.89 -5.59 -6.14
CA LEU A 24 -1.97 -5.25 -5.20
C LEU A 24 -2.29 -3.75 -5.27
N GLN A 25 -1.26 -2.90 -5.23
CA GLN A 25 -1.41 -1.45 -5.27
C GLN A 25 -2.01 -0.98 -6.59
N ASP A 26 -1.50 -1.46 -7.72
CA ASP A 26 -1.99 -1.11 -9.06
C ASP A 26 -3.46 -1.49 -9.23
N ARG A 27 -3.82 -2.71 -8.80
CA ARG A 27 -5.21 -3.17 -8.84
C ARG A 27 -6.12 -2.28 -8.00
N LEU A 28 -5.76 -2.01 -6.74
CA LEU A 28 -6.64 -1.23 -5.86
C LEU A 28 -6.75 0.23 -6.29
N ALA A 29 -5.67 0.82 -6.82
CA ALA A 29 -5.71 2.14 -7.42
C ALA A 29 -6.69 2.17 -8.62
N GLY A 30 -6.61 1.17 -9.50
CA GLY A 30 -7.53 1.02 -10.63
C GLY A 30 -8.98 0.77 -10.22
N ASP A 31 -9.21 -0.16 -9.29
CA ASP A 31 -10.55 -0.54 -8.80
C ASP A 31 -11.26 0.65 -8.11
N LEU A 32 -10.51 1.54 -7.46
CA LEU A 32 -11.03 2.68 -6.70
C LEU A 32 -10.93 4.03 -7.45
N GLY A 33 -10.31 4.07 -8.64
CA GLY A 33 -10.17 5.28 -9.44
C GLY A 33 -9.15 6.29 -8.91
N PHE A 34 -8.13 5.83 -8.18
CA PHE A 34 -7.02 6.66 -7.70
C PHE A 34 -5.79 6.52 -8.61
N ALA A 35 -4.91 7.52 -8.58
CA ALA A 35 -3.67 7.48 -9.35
C ALA A 35 -2.64 6.48 -8.80
N ALA A 36 -2.69 6.18 -7.49
CA ALA A 36 -1.78 5.27 -6.81
C ALA A 36 -2.42 4.71 -5.53
N ALA A 37 -1.83 3.64 -5.00
CA ALA A 37 -2.13 3.07 -3.69
C ALA A 37 -0.83 2.65 -2.99
N LEU A 38 -0.88 2.50 -1.66
CA LEU A 38 0.25 2.09 -0.84
C LEU A 38 -0.18 0.97 0.11
N PHE A 39 0.58 -0.11 0.20
CA PHE A 39 0.35 -1.20 1.14
C PHE A 39 0.95 -0.85 2.51
N LEU A 40 0.15 -0.97 3.58
CA LEU A 40 0.61 -0.73 4.95
C LEU A 40 0.32 -1.93 5.87
N PRO A 41 1.19 -2.19 6.87
CA PRO A 41 1.00 -3.26 7.85
C PRO A 41 -0.32 -3.26 8.63
N SER A 42 -0.97 -2.10 8.77
CA SER A 42 -2.21 -1.98 9.55
C SER A 42 -3.07 -0.79 9.10
N GLY A 43 -4.37 -0.85 9.40
CA GLY A 43 -5.28 0.27 9.20
C GLY A 43 -4.91 1.51 10.06
N THR A 44 -4.37 1.29 11.27
CA THR A 44 -3.89 2.40 12.11
C THR A 44 -2.74 3.15 11.46
N GLN A 45 -1.75 2.43 10.91
CA GLN A 45 -0.64 3.07 10.20
C GLN A 45 -1.12 3.74 8.90
N SER A 46 -2.06 3.13 8.19
CA SER A 46 -2.67 3.74 7.00
C SER A 46 -3.30 5.10 7.31
N ASN A 47 -4.13 5.18 8.36
CA ASN A 47 -4.75 6.45 8.76
C ASN A 47 -3.71 7.46 9.28
N LEU A 48 -2.71 7.01 10.04
CA LEU A 48 -1.64 7.88 10.51
C LEU A 48 -0.85 8.51 9.35
N CYS A 49 -0.42 7.70 8.37
CA CYS A 49 0.27 8.18 7.17
C CYS A 49 -0.62 9.13 6.36
N ALA A 50 -1.93 8.83 6.23
CA ALA A 50 -2.86 9.72 5.54
C ALA A 50 -2.96 11.09 6.22
N LEU A 51 -3.09 11.12 7.56
CA LEU A 51 -3.12 12.38 8.33
C LEU A 51 -1.82 13.17 8.16
N LEU A 52 -0.65 12.52 8.29
CA LEU A 52 0.64 13.18 8.13
C LEU A 52 0.90 13.68 6.70
N ALA A 53 0.29 13.05 5.68
CA ALA A 53 0.40 13.48 4.29
C ALA A 53 -0.58 14.61 3.92
N HIS A 54 -1.69 14.73 4.66
CA HIS A 54 -2.74 15.72 4.38
C HIS A 54 -2.71 16.95 5.28
N CYS A 55 -2.16 16.83 6.50
CA CYS A 55 -2.21 17.87 7.53
C CYS A 55 -0.80 18.21 8.01
N GLU A 56 -0.51 19.50 8.14
CA GLU A 56 0.70 20.00 8.78
C GLU A 56 0.50 20.16 10.30
N ARG A 57 1.59 20.45 11.00
CA ARG A 57 1.54 20.73 12.43
C ARG A 57 0.67 21.96 12.72
N GLY A 58 -0.48 21.72 13.36
CA GLY A 58 -1.42 22.77 13.76
C GLY A 58 -2.65 22.89 12.84
N ASP A 59 -2.73 22.07 11.79
CA ASP A 59 -3.94 21.91 10.99
C ASP A 59 -4.95 21.00 11.72
N GLU A 60 -6.23 21.36 11.61
CA GLU A 60 -7.41 20.51 11.91
C GLU A 60 -8.44 20.65 10.78
#